data_AF-K5UMK9-F1
#
_entry.id   AF-K5UMK9-F1
#
_cell.length_a   1.000
_cell.length_b   1.000
_cell.length_c   1.000
_cell.angle_alpha   90.00
_cell.angle_beta   90.00
_cell.angle_gamma   90.00
#
_symmetry.space_group_name_H-M   'P 1'
#
loop_
_entity.id
_entity.type
_entity.pdbx_description
1 polymer ?
#
loop_
_entity_poly.entity_id
_entity_poly.type
_entity_poly.pdbx_seq_one_letter_code
_entity_poly.pdbx_strand_id
1 'polypeptide(L)'
;MNVDRMCALLSSTINERRSMMEQYGDDWPDKPNDLLQWLMEAAEGIEREPRALAARVLAVCFAAIHTFSMSFTHALYHLAAHPEYTKPLREEVEAIVAEYGWSKDSLQKMHKVDSFLKECQRLDSLISFLIERKALKDFTFFDGTFIPKGSHVSTSRVMVH
;
A
#
# COMPACT_ATOMS: atom_id res chain seq x y z
N MET A 1 -5.83 -17.33 2.50
CA MET A 1 -6.34 -17.29 1.11
C MET A 1 -5.22 -17.76 0.19
N ASN A 2 -5.44 -18.74 -0.69
CA ASN A 2 -4.42 -19.18 -1.66
C ASN A 2 -4.78 -18.70 -3.08
N VAL A 3 -3.82 -18.80 -4.01
CA VAL A 3 -3.99 -18.29 -5.39
C VAL A 3 -5.16 -18.97 -6.11
N ASP A 4 -5.33 -20.29 -5.95
CA ASP A 4 -6.37 -21.01 -6.68
C ASP A 4 -7.77 -20.61 -6.21
N ARG A 5 -7.96 -20.37 -4.91
CA ARG A 5 -9.21 -19.83 -4.38
C ARG A 5 -9.47 -18.39 -4.85
N MET A 6 -8.42 -17.56 -4.90
CA MET A 6 -8.55 -16.19 -5.43
C MET A 6 -8.92 -16.21 -6.92
N CYS A 7 -8.30 -17.11 -7.69
CA CYS A 7 -8.61 -17.31 -9.10
C CYS A 7 -10.08 -17.71 -9.27
N ALA A 8 -10.57 -18.68 -8.48
CA ALA A 8 -11.97 -19.08 -8.53
C ALA A 8 -12.94 -17.92 -8.23
N LEU A 9 -12.60 -17.06 -7.26
CA LEU A 9 -13.42 -15.88 -6.90
C LEU A 9 -13.45 -14.83 -8.02
N LEU A 10 -12.33 -14.61 -8.71
CA LEU A 10 -12.21 -13.58 -9.74
C LEU A 10 -12.61 -14.06 -11.14
N SER A 11 -12.76 -15.38 -11.34
CA SER A 11 -12.94 -15.98 -12.67
C SER A 11 -14.17 -15.44 -13.41
N SER A 12 -15.31 -15.26 -12.74
CA SER A 12 -16.52 -14.70 -13.36
C SER A 12 -16.29 -13.27 -13.83
N THR A 13 -15.72 -12.43 -12.97
CA THR A 13 -15.45 -11.01 -13.26
C THR A 13 -14.38 -10.85 -14.34
N ILE A 14 -13.34 -11.69 -14.36
CA ILE A 14 -12.31 -11.67 -15.41
C ILE A 14 -12.92 -12.02 -16.77
N ASN A 15 -13.76 -13.06 -16.83
CA ASN A 15 -14.39 -13.47 -18.08
C ASN A 15 -15.37 -12.43 -18.60
N GLU A 16 -16.19 -11.85 -17.72
CA GLU A 16 -17.11 -10.76 -18.05
C GLU A 16 -16.36 -9.55 -18.63
N ARG A 17 -15.33 -9.06 -17.93
CA ARG A 17 -14.54 -7.91 -18.38
C ARG A 17 -13.82 -8.17 -19.69
N ARG A 18 -13.30 -9.38 -19.91
CA ARG A 18 -12.69 -9.77 -21.20
C ARG A 18 -13.71 -9.69 -22.34
N SER A 19 -14.92 -10.19 -22.13
CA SER A 19 -15.98 -10.09 -23.13
C SER A 19 -16.32 -8.64 -23.46
N MET A 20 -16.35 -7.75 -22.46
CA MET A 20 -16.61 -6.33 -22.66
C MET A 20 -15.47 -5.66 -23.44
N MET A 21 -14.21 -5.97 -23.11
CA MET A 21 -13.03 -5.48 -23.83
C MET A 21 -13.02 -5.92 -25.29
N GLU A 22 -13.42 -7.16 -25.58
CA GLU A 22 -13.51 -7.68 -26.96
C GLU A 22 -14.64 -7.03 -27.75
N GLN A 23 -15.80 -6.78 -27.11
CA GLN A 23 -16.98 -6.25 -27.78
C GLN A 23 -16.90 -4.74 -28.04
N TYR A 24 -16.31 -3.98 -27.12
CA TYR A 24 -16.40 -2.53 -27.09
C TYR A 24 -15.05 -1.82 -27.11
N GLY A 25 -13.93 -2.54 -27.10
CA GLY A 25 -12.60 -1.94 -27.04
C GLY A 25 -12.36 -1.27 -25.68
N ASP A 26 -11.85 -0.04 -25.66
CA ASP A 26 -11.54 0.68 -24.41
C ASP A 26 -12.67 1.57 -23.89
N ASP A 27 -13.68 1.86 -24.70
CA ASP A 27 -14.69 2.89 -24.44
C ASP A 27 -16.09 2.30 -24.17
N TRP A 28 -16.19 1.30 -23.27
CA TRP A 28 -17.49 0.75 -22.88
C TRP A 28 -18.13 1.49 -21.69
N PRO A 29 -19.47 1.64 -21.67
CA PRO A 29 -20.18 2.24 -20.56
C PRO A 29 -19.89 1.51 -19.24
N ASP A 30 -19.60 2.26 -18.18
CA ASP A 30 -19.34 1.74 -16.83
C ASP A 30 -18.09 0.85 -16.70
N LYS A 31 -17.07 1.07 -17.54
CA LYS A 31 -15.75 0.46 -17.39
C LYS A 31 -15.20 0.63 -15.96
N PRO A 32 -14.93 -0.47 -15.23
CA PRO A 32 -14.48 -0.39 -13.84
C PRO A 32 -13.12 0.30 -13.72
N ASN A 33 -12.99 1.28 -12.81
CA ASN A 33 -11.71 1.91 -12.51
C ASN A 33 -11.11 1.33 -11.22
N ASP A 34 -10.60 0.10 -11.31
CA ASP A 34 -10.06 -0.63 -10.17
C ASP A 34 -8.80 -1.44 -10.51
N LEU A 35 -8.14 -1.98 -9.46
CA LEU A 35 -6.90 -2.74 -9.58
C LEU A 35 -7.00 -3.90 -10.58
N LEU A 36 -8.12 -4.62 -10.59
CA LEU A 36 -8.26 -5.77 -11.49
C LEU A 36 -8.33 -5.29 -12.94
N GLN A 37 -9.05 -4.20 -13.22
CA GLN A 37 -9.10 -3.62 -14.56
C GLN A 37 -7.73 -3.15 -15.01
N TRP A 38 -7.01 -2.39 -14.17
CA TRP A 38 -5.66 -1.91 -14.49
C TRP A 38 -4.68 -3.05 -14.76
N LEU A 39 -4.77 -4.15 -13.99
CA LEU A 39 -3.94 -5.34 -14.21
C LEU A 39 -4.29 -6.05 -15.53
N MET A 40 -5.57 -6.12 -15.90
CA MET A 40 -6.01 -6.76 -17.14
C MET A 40 -5.57 -5.98 -18.39
N GLU A 41 -5.53 -4.65 -18.31
CA GLU A 41 -5.08 -3.76 -19.39
C GLU A 41 -3.56 -3.76 -19.56
N ALA A 42 -2.82 -3.77 -18.44
CA ALA A 42 -1.37 -3.72 -18.47
C ALA A 42 -0.71 -5.10 -18.68
N ALA A 43 -1.44 -6.20 -18.55
CA ALA A 43 -0.87 -7.54 -18.63
C ALA A 43 -0.61 -7.98 -20.08
N GLU A 44 0.56 -8.59 -20.30
CA GLU A 44 0.97 -9.16 -21.58
C GLU A 44 1.32 -10.65 -21.45
N GLY A 45 1.11 -11.42 -22.51
CA GLY A 45 1.46 -12.84 -22.57
C GLY A 45 0.89 -13.66 -21.40
N ILE A 46 1.76 -14.40 -20.71
CA ILE A 46 1.39 -15.29 -19.59
C ILE A 46 0.76 -14.53 -18.41
N GLU A 47 1.04 -13.23 -18.25
CA GLU A 47 0.52 -12.43 -17.15
C GLU A 47 -0.97 -12.11 -17.31
N ARG A 48 -1.52 -12.29 -18.53
CA ARG A 48 -2.96 -12.17 -18.77
C ARG A 48 -3.73 -13.35 -18.19
N GLU A 49 -3.09 -14.49 -17.91
CA GLU A 49 -3.77 -15.68 -17.43
C GLU A 49 -4.53 -15.41 -16.11
N PRO A 50 -5.76 -15.94 -15.92
CA PRO A 50 -6.57 -15.65 -14.75
C PRO A 50 -5.85 -15.93 -13.42
N ARG A 51 -5.04 -17.00 -13.40
CA ARG A 51 -4.24 -17.36 -12.22
C ARG A 51 -3.13 -16.35 -11.93
N ALA A 52 -2.51 -15.77 -12.96
CA ALA A 52 -1.48 -14.74 -12.81
C ALA A 52 -2.10 -13.42 -12.30
N LEU A 53 -3.23 -13.01 -12.87
CA LEU A 53 -4.00 -11.85 -12.39
C LEU A 53 -4.43 -12.03 -10.93
N ALA A 54 -4.96 -13.21 -10.57
CA ALA A 54 -5.37 -13.53 -9.21
C ALA A 54 -4.19 -13.52 -8.22
N ALA A 55 -3.03 -14.04 -8.63
CA ALA A 55 -1.82 -13.99 -7.81
C ALA A 55 -1.38 -12.54 -7.53
N ARG A 56 -1.46 -11.66 -8.53
CA ARG A 56 -1.11 -10.24 -8.38
C ARG A 56 -2.09 -9.49 -7.47
N VAL A 57 -3.39 -9.68 -7.64
CA VAL A 57 -4.40 -9.10 -6.72
C VAL A 57 -4.17 -9.60 -5.30
N LEU A 58 -3.94 -10.90 -5.12
CA LEU A 58 -3.66 -11.48 -3.80
C LEU A 58 -2.38 -10.89 -3.18
N ALA A 59 -1.32 -10.69 -3.97
CA ALA A 59 -0.08 -10.07 -3.50
C ALA A 59 -0.30 -8.64 -3.01
N VAL A 60 -1.09 -7.83 -3.75
CA VAL A 60 -1.43 -6.46 -3.32
C VAL A 60 -2.26 -6.48 -2.04
N CYS A 61 -3.28 -7.35 -1.94
CA CYS A 61 -4.06 -7.49 -0.72
C CYS A 61 -3.19 -7.91 0.48
N PHE A 62 -2.29 -8.88 0.28
CA PHE A 62 -1.39 -9.34 1.34
C PHE A 62 -0.47 -8.22 1.83
N ALA A 63 0.13 -7.45 0.92
CA ALA A 63 0.98 -6.32 1.27
C ALA A 63 0.23 -5.23 2.05
N ALA A 64 -1.02 -4.94 1.68
CA ALA A 64 -1.81 -3.87 2.29
C ALA A 64 -2.40 -4.26 3.66
N ILE A 65 -2.92 -5.49 3.81
CA ILE A 65 -3.69 -5.88 5.01
C ILE A 65 -2.84 -5.81 6.27
N HIS A 66 -1.63 -6.37 6.24
CA HIS A 66 -0.78 -6.45 7.44
C HIS A 66 -0.23 -5.07 7.83
N THR A 67 0.22 -4.29 6.86
CA THR A 67 0.80 -2.98 7.13
C THR A 67 -0.24 -2.02 7.69
N PHE A 68 -1.47 -2.05 7.15
CA PHE A 68 -2.56 -1.21 7.62
C PHE A 68 -3.05 -1.63 9.00
N SER A 69 -3.35 -2.92 9.21
CA SER A 69 -3.92 -3.40 10.46
C SER A 69 -2.99 -3.13 11.64
N MET A 70 -1.70 -3.43 11.49
CA MET A 70 -0.73 -3.21 12.57
C MET A 70 -0.52 -1.71 12.83
N SER A 71 -0.36 -0.88 11.80
CA SER A 71 -0.19 0.57 11.97
C SER A 71 -1.39 1.19 12.70
N PHE A 72 -2.61 0.77 12.33
CA PHE A 72 -3.83 1.25 12.97
C PHE A 72 -3.93 0.78 14.42
N THR A 73 -3.63 -0.49 14.70
CA THR A 73 -3.60 -1.02 16.06
C THR A 73 -2.60 -0.28 16.95
N HIS A 74 -1.38 -0.03 16.46
CA HIS A 74 -0.37 0.74 17.21
C HIS A 74 -0.84 2.17 17.48
N ALA A 75 -1.44 2.85 16.50
CA ALA A 75 -2.00 4.18 16.70
C ALA A 75 -3.08 4.21 17.80
N LEU A 76 -3.94 3.19 17.87
CA LEU A 76 -4.93 3.06 18.95
C LEU A 76 -4.28 2.82 20.32
N TYR A 77 -3.21 2.03 20.40
CA TYR A 77 -2.47 1.82 21.63
C TYR A 77 -1.80 3.11 22.12
N HIS A 78 -1.16 3.87 21.22
CA HIS A 78 -0.61 5.20 21.55
C HIS A 78 -1.70 6.15 22.03
N LEU A 79 -2.86 6.16 21.40
CA LEU A 79 -3.97 7.03 21.80
C LEU A 79 -4.52 6.65 23.19
N ALA A 80 -4.56 5.35 23.50
CA ALA A 80 -4.98 4.85 24.81
C ALA A 80 -3.94 5.15 25.90
N ALA A 81 -2.64 5.10 25.57
CA ALA A 81 -1.55 5.41 26.50
C ALA A 81 -1.36 6.92 26.72
N HIS A 82 -1.70 7.74 25.72
CA HIS A 82 -1.53 9.19 25.69
C HIS A 82 -2.86 9.91 25.43
N PRO A 83 -3.79 9.89 26.40
CA PRO A 83 -5.12 10.48 26.25
C PRO A 83 -5.10 11.98 25.97
N GLU A 84 -4.02 12.69 26.30
CA GLU A 84 -3.79 14.11 26.00
C GLU A 84 -3.93 14.44 24.50
N TYR A 85 -3.67 13.48 23.60
CA TYR A 85 -3.82 13.70 22.15
C TYR A 85 -5.25 13.52 21.66
N THR A 86 -6.13 12.83 22.40
CA THR A 86 -7.48 12.48 21.92
C THR A 86 -8.32 13.71 21.61
N LYS A 87 -8.37 14.69 22.52
CA LYS A 87 -9.19 15.89 22.36
C LYS A 87 -8.68 16.77 21.20
N PRO A 88 -7.39 17.15 21.12
CA PRO A 88 -6.88 17.95 20.01
C PRO A 88 -7.07 17.32 18.63
N LEU A 89 -6.95 15.99 18.51
CA LEU A 89 -7.17 15.26 17.26
C LEU A 89 -8.64 15.29 16.86
N ARG A 90 -9.55 15.05 17.82
CA ARG A 90 -10.99 15.09 17.57
C ARG A 90 -11.46 16.48 17.17
N GLU A 91 -11.01 17.52 17.85
CA GLU A 91 -11.34 18.91 17.51
C GLU A 91 -10.88 19.29 16.10
N GLU A 92 -9.70 18.84 15.67
CA GLU A 92 -9.22 19.05 14.30
C GLU A 92 -10.14 18.37 13.27
N VAL A 93 -10.48 17.09 13.50
CA VAL A 93 -11.35 16.32 12.59
C VAL A 93 -12.73 16.96 12.52
N GLU A 94 -13.34 17.30 13.65
CA GLU A 94 -14.67 17.88 13.72
C GLU A 94 -14.73 19.25 13.03
N ALA A 95 -13.75 20.13 13.26
CA ALA A 95 -13.70 21.43 12.62
C ALA A 95 -13.56 21.32 11.09
N ILE A 96 -12.65 20.47 10.61
CA ILE A 96 -12.40 20.28 9.17
C ILE A 96 -13.61 19.65 8.48
N VAL A 97 -14.22 18.62 9.09
CA VAL A 97 -15.39 17.96 8.50
C VAL A 97 -16.62 18.88 8.52
N ALA A 98 -16.78 19.74 9.53
CA ALA A 98 -17.85 20.72 9.55
C ALA A 98 -17.73 21.77 8.44
N GLU A 99 -16.50 22.18 8.09
CA GLU A 99 -16.25 23.19 7.07
C GLU A 99 -16.23 22.62 5.64
N TYR A 100 -15.59 21.46 5.45
CA TYR A 100 -15.28 20.91 4.11
C TYR A 100 -16.01 19.60 3.79
N GLY A 101 -16.71 19.00 4.75
CA GLY A 101 -17.23 17.64 4.65
C GLY A 101 -16.12 16.59 4.54
N TRP A 102 -16.49 15.34 4.29
CA TRP A 102 -15.54 14.27 3.99
C TRP A 102 -15.12 14.34 2.52
N SER A 103 -13.87 14.70 2.29
CA SER A 103 -13.26 14.74 0.96
C SER A 103 -11.75 14.48 1.03
N LYS A 104 -11.12 14.13 -0.10
CA LYS A 104 -9.66 13.98 -0.18
C LYS A 104 -8.94 15.25 0.28
N ASP A 105 -9.46 16.41 -0.09
CA ASP A 105 -8.89 17.72 0.24
C ASP A 105 -9.07 18.08 1.72
N SER A 106 -10.12 17.58 2.37
CA SER A 106 -10.31 17.72 3.82
C SER A 106 -9.29 16.89 4.60
N LEU A 107 -9.01 15.65 4.15
CA LEU A 107 -8.03 14.78 4.82
C LEU A 107 -6.62 15.38 4.80
N GLN A 108 -6.25 16.07 3.72
CA GLN A 108 -4.95 16.74 3.62
C GLN A 108 -4.77 17.90 4.62
N LYS A 109 -5.86 18.41 5.20
CA LYS A 109 -5.84 19.49 6.20
C LYS A 109 -5.71 18.96 7.63
N MET A 110 -5.84 17.64 7.86
CA MET A 110 -5.77 17.02 9.18
C MET A 110 -4.31 16.82 9.63
N HIS A 111 -3.61 17.94 9.86
CA HIS A 111 -2.18 17.95 10.13
C HIS A 111 -1.79 17.31 11.46
N LYS A 112 -2.60 17.44 12.51
CA LYS A 112 -2.35 16.79 13.80
C LYS A 112 -2.56 15.29 13.68
N VAL A 113 -3.63 14.83 13.02
CA VAL A 113 -3.86 13.39 12.77
C VAL A 113 -2.71 12.80 11.96
N ASP A 114 -2.30 13.46 10.87
CA ASP A 114 -1.18 13.01 10.04
C ASP A 114 0.13 12.95 10.84
N SER A 115 0.42 13.98 11.65
CA SER A 115 1.61 14.01 12.51
C SER A 115 1.61 12.92 13.57
N PHE A 116 0.45 12.68 14.22
CA PHE A 116 0.29 11.63 15.22
C PHE A 116 0.51 10.23 14.62
N LEU A 117 -0.08 9.95 13.46
CA LEU A 117 0.10 8.67 12.77
C LEU A 117 1.56 8.45 12.34
N LYS A 118 2.24 9.51 11.87
CA LYS A 118 3.68 9.46 11.55
C LYS A 118 4.53 9.16 12.78
N GLU A 119 4.22 9.77 13.92
CA GLU A 119 4.97 9.52 15.15
C GLU A 119 4.73 8.10 15.70
N CYS A 120 3.49 7.61 15.62
CA CYS A 120 3.18 6.20 15.96
C CYS A 120 4.01 5.24 15.11
N GLN A 121 4.14 5.51 13.81
CA GLN A 121 4.97 4.71 12.90
C GLN A 121 6.46 4.88 13.17
N ARG A 122 6.91 6.04 13.66
CA ARG A 122 8.30 6.28 14.06
C ARG A 122 8.67 5.40 15.24
N LEU A 123 7.79 5.32 16.24
CA LEU A 123 7.97 4.54 17.47
C LEU A 123 7.79 3.04 17.24
N ASP A 124 6.67 2.63 16.64
CA ASP A 124 6.34 1.22 16.43
C ASP A 124 6.57 0.81 14.99
N SER A 125 7.84 0.58 14.67
CA SER A 125 8.21 0.11 13.35
C SER A 125 7.68 -1.30 13.07
N LEU A 126 7.04 -1.46 11.91
CA LEU A 126 6.65 -2.77 11.36
C LEU A 126 7.81 -3.55 10.72
N ILE A 127 8.94 -2.89 10.44
CA ILE A 127 10.07 -3.47 9.71
C ILE A 127 11.39 -3.00 10.33
N SER A 128 12.28 -3.91 10.69
CA SER A 128 13.57 -3.56 11.31
C SER A 128 14.57 -2.94 10.34
N PHE A 129 14.46 -3.28 9.06
CA PHE A 129 15.34 -2.82 7.98
C PHE A 129 14.54 -2.06 6.91
N LEU A 130 15.13 -1.02 6.36
CA LEU A 130 14.62 -0.29 5.22
C LEU A 130 15.53 -0.52 4.01
N ILE A 131 14.95 -0.37 2.82
CA ILE A 131 15.69 -0.31 1.54
C ILE A 131 16.59 -1.53 1.36
N GLU A 132 16.00 -2.72 1.32
CA GLU A 132 16.73 -3.92 0.96
C GLU A 132 17.13 -3.89 -0.52
N ARG A 133 18.42 -4.01 -0.80
CA ARG A 133 19.00 -3.98 -2.14
C ARG A 133 20.05 -5.07 -2.28
N LYS A 134 20.12 -5.67 -3.47
CA LYS A 134 21.22 -6.56 -3.86
C LYS A 134 22.14 -5.86 -4.83
N ALA A 135 23.44 -5.83 -4.54
CA ALA A 135 24.46 -5.31 -5.44
C ALA A 135 24.56 -6.20 -6.69
N LEU A 136 24.13 -5.70 -7.86
CA LEU A 136 24.22 -6.46 -9.12
C LEU A 136 25.61 -6.38 -9.76
N LYS A 137 26.41 -5.41 -9.32
CA LYS A 137 27.82 -5.19 -9.65
C LYS A 137 28.53 -4.61 -8.44
N ASP A 138 29.86 -4.65 -8.46
CA ASP A 138 30.67 -3.99 -7.45
C ASP A 138 30.35 -2.49 -7.40
N PHE A 139 30.27 -1.94 -6.20
CA PHE A 139 29.92 -0.54 -5.98
C PHE A 139 30.71 0.05 -4.82
N THR A 140 31.29 1.23 -5.01
CA THR A 140 31.98 1.98 -3.96
C THR A 140 31.19 3.25 -3.66
N PHE A 141 30.76 3.41 -2.42
CA PHE A 141 30.12 4.65 -1.96
C PHE A 141 31.13 5.80 -1.91
N PHE A 142 30.62 7.03 -1.85
CA PHE A 142 31.46 8.25 -1.78
C PHE A 142 32.38 8.27 -0.55
N ASP A 143 31.96 7.66 0.56
CA ASP A 143 32.75 7.51 1.79
C ASP A 143 33.84 6.43 1.70
N GLY A 144 33.97 5.76 0.55
CA GLY A 144 34.94 4.69 0.32
C GLY A 144 34.44 3.29 0.70
N THR A 145 33.23 3.15 1.24
CA THR A 145 32.66 1.83 1.58
C THR A 145 32.47 1.00 0.31
N PHE A 146 33.16 -0.14 0.21
CA PHE A 146 33.08 -1.06 -0.93
C PHE A 146 32.05 -2.16 -0.71
N ILE A 147 31.16 -2.34 -1.69
CA ILE A 147 30.14 -3.38 -1.71
C ILE A 147 30.40 -4.34 -2.88
N PRO A 148 30.78 -5.59 -2.60
CA PRO A 148 30.95 -6.62 -3.62
C PRO A 148 29.63 -6.97 -4.31
N LYS A 149 29.69 -7.32 -5.59
CA LYS A 149 28.60 -7.93 -6.34
C LYS A 149 28.04 -9.14 -5.59
N GLY A 150 26.71 -9.21 -5.51
CA GLY A 150 25.96 -10.27 -4.84
C GLY A 150 25.60 -9.95 -3.38
N SER A 151 26.23 -8.95 -2.77
CA SER A 151 25.94 -8.53 -1.39
C SER A 151 24.53 -7.97 -1.26
N HIS A 152 23.87 -8.26 -0.15
CA HIS A 152 22.63 -7.57 0.24
C HIS A 152 22.97 -6.44 1.21
N VAL A 153 22.42 -5.27 0.94
CA VAL A 153 22.61 -4.06 1.74
C VAL A 153 21.22 -3.57 2.14
N SER A 154 21.09 -3.15 3.40
CA SER A 154 19.90 -2.52 3.95
C SER A 154 20.31 -1.46 4.96
N THR A 155 19.42 -0.53 5.25
CA THR A 155 19.61 0.45 6.33
C THR A 155 18.81 0.02 7.54
N SER A 156 19.37 0.17 8.74
CA SER A 156 18.59 -0.03 9.96
C SER A 156 17.55 1.07 10.08
N ARG A 157 16.27 0.72 10.23
CA ARG A 157 15.22 1.72 10.39
C ARG A 157 15.40 2.56 11.65
N VAL A 158 15.78 1.91 12.74
CA VAL A 158 15.97 2.54 14.07
C VAL A 158 17.07 3.58 14.05
N MET A 159 18.00 3.50 13.10
CA MET A 159 19.10 4.47 12.98
C MET A 159 18.75 5.65 12.05
N VAL A 160 17.63 5.59 11.33
CA VAL A 160 17.20 6.61 10.36
C VAL A 160 16.15 7.57 10.95
N HIS A 161 15.46 7.17 12.02
CA HIS A 161 14.34 7.89 12.65
C HIS A 161 14.49 7.93 14.17
#